data_AF-A0A1F9ID74-F1
#
_entry.id   AF-A0A1F9ID74-F1
#
_cell.length_a   1.000
_cell.length_b   1.000
_cell.length_c   1.000
_cell.angle_alpha   90.00
_cell.angle_beta   90.00
_cell.angle_gamma   90.00
#
_symmetry.space_group_name_H-M   'P 1'
#
loop_
_entity.id
_entity.type
_entity.pdbx_description
1 polymer ?
#
loop_
_entity_poly.entity_id
_entity_poly.type
_entity_poly.pdbx_seq_one_letter_code
_entity_poly.pdbx_strand_id
1 'polypeptide(L)'
;MSKVTSKLQVTIPKAIAEAYDILPGSELRWVPAGDIIRVEPPNAATRPKLPLQKRLALFDQMTKRIDKLPPVKPLAPDEGRGWTREDLYADRLKRYGRSRRH
;
A
#
# COMPACT_ATOMS: atom_id res chain seq x y z
N MET A 1 -20.62 -22.18 1.51
CA MET A 1 -21.46 -21.88 2.68
C MET A 1 -20.81 -20.76 3.47
N SER A 2 -21.32 -19.54 3.36
CA SER A 2 -20.88 -18.39 4.15
C SER A 2 -22.03 -18.00 5.09
N LYS A 3 -22.15 -18.73 6.20
CA LYS A 3 -23.14 -18.46 7.25
C LYS A 3 -22.40 -18.30 8.57
N VAL A 4 -22.79 -17.29 9.34
CA VAL A 4 -22.28 -17.07 10.70
C VAL A 4 -22.93 -18.09 11.63
N THR A 5 -22.13 -18.79 12.44
CA THR A 5 -22.65 -19.74 13.43
C THR A 5 -23.23 -19.01 14.65
N SER A 6 -23.95 -19.72 15.53
CA SER A 6 -24.46 -19.16 16.79
C SER A 6 -23.36 -18.62 17.72
N LYS A 7 -22.11 -19.06 17.53
CA LYS A 7 -20.93 -18.57 18.25
C LYS A 7 -20.22 -17.41 17.54
N LEU A 8 -20.85 -16.79 16.55
CA LEU A 8 -20.30 -15.70 15.73
C LEU A 8 -19.03 -16.09 14.97
N GLN A 9 -18.90 -17.36 14.59
CA GLN A 9 -17.78 -17.84 13.79
C GLN A 9 -18.15 -17.87 12.31
N VAL A 10 -17.19 -17.55 11.46
CA VAL A 10 -17.28 -17.72 10.00
C VAL A 10 -16.33 -18.81 9.55
N THR A 11 -16.81 -19.68 8.65
CA THR A 11 -15.96 -20.70 8.04
C THR A 11 -15.14 -20.07 6.92
N ILE A 12 -13.82 -20.25 6.97
CA ILE A 12 -12.93 -19.86 5.89
C ILE A 12 -12.91 -20.98 4.85
N PRO A 13 -13.24 -20.72 3.58
CA PRO A 13 -13.10 -21.72 2.52
C PRO A 13 -11.65 -22.23 2.43
N LYS A 14 -11.48 -23.54 2.23
CA LYS A 14 -10.16 -24.20 2.19
C LYS A 14 -9.18 -23.51 1.25
N ALA A 15 -9.62 -23.16 0.03
CA ALA A 15 -8.79 -22.46 -0.95
C ALA A 15 -8.28 -21.10 -0.46
N ILE A 16 -9.06 -20.37 0.34
CA ILE A 16 -8.63 -19.10 0.95
C ILE A 16 -7.67 -19.36 2.10
N ALA A 17 -7.96 -20.35 2.95
CA ALA A 17 -7.08 -20.72 4.06
C ALA A 17 -5.68 -21.09 3.55
N GLU A 18 -5.59 -21.94 2.52
CA GLU A 18 -4.32 -22.30 1.86
C GLU A 18 -3.65 -21.10 1.20
N ALA A 19 -4.41 -20.29 0.45
CA ALA A 19 -3.86 -19.11 -0.23
C ALA A 19 -3.32 -18.06 0.75
N TYR A 20 -3.74 -18.06 2.01
CA TYR A 20 -3.30 -17.11 3.05
C TYR A 20 -2.49 -17.76 4.17
N ASP A 21 -2.09 -19.02 4.02
CA ASP A 21 -1.34 -19.80 5.01
C ASP A 21 -2.01 -19.79 6.40
N ILE A 22 -3.35 -19.81 6.43
CA ILE A 22 -4.16 -19.84 7.66
C ILE A 22 -4.31 -21.30 8.08
N LEU A 23 -3.64 -21.67 9.16
CA LEU A 23 -3.68 -23.01 9.75
C LEU A 23 -4.58 -23.04 10.99
N PRO A 24 -5.14 -24.21 11.36
CA PRO A 24 -5.77 -24.38 12.67
C PRO A 24 -4.82 -23.93 13.80
N GLY A 25 -5.30 -23.07 14.70
CA GLY A 25 -4.49 -22.46 15.76
C GLY A 25 -3.78 -21.16 15.35
N SER A 26 -3.93 -20.68 14.12
CA SER A 26 -3.42 -19.37 13.72
C SER A 26 -4.16 -18.24 14.41
N GLU A 27 -3.43 -17.28 14.97
CA GLU A 27 -4.00 -16.04 15.49
C GLU A 27 -4.27 -15.05 14.36
N LEU A 28 -5.51 -14.57 14.25
CA LEU A 28 -5.94 -13.63 13.23
C LEU A 28 -6.21 -12.26 13.85
N ARG A 29 -5.72 -11.21 13.20
CA ARG A 29 -6.05 -9.84 13.58
C ARG A 29 -7.23 -9.34 12.75
N TRP A 30 -8.23 -8.80 13.43
CA TRP A 30 -9.40 -8.18 12.81
C TRP A 30 -9.21 -6.67 12.79
N VAL A 31 -9.27 -6.06 11.61
CA VAL A 31 -9.01 -4.64 11.40
C VAL A 31 -10.20 -4.01 10.68
N PRO A 32 -10.77 -2.90 11.18
CA PRO A 32 -11.80 -2.17 10.46
C PRO A 32 -11.21 -1.55 9.19
N ALA A 33 -11.90 -1.70 8.06
CA ALA A 33 -11.47 -1.19 6.76
C ALA A 33 -12.67 -0.56 6.04
N GLY A 34 -13.18 0.55 6.57
CA GLY A 34 -14.38 1.21 6.05
C GLY A 34 -15.64 0.42 6.38
N ASP A 35 -16.36 -0.01 5.35
CA ASP A 35 -17.58 -0.82 5.43
C ASP A 35 -17.30 -2.33 5.53
N ILE A 36 -16.03 -2.75 5.45
CA ILE A 36 -15.61 -4.13 5.55
C ILE A 36 -14.70 -4.38 6.77
N ILE A 37 -14.65 -5.63 7.22
CA ILE A 37 -13.69 -6.10 8.21
C ILE A 37 -12.58 -6.86 7.49
N ARG A 38 -11.33 -6.40 7.67
CA ARG A 38 -10.14 -7.08 7.15
C ARG A 38 -9.64 -8.10 8.16
N VAL A 39 -9.34 -9.30 7.67
CA VAL A 39 -8.67 -10.36 8.43
C VAL A 39 -7.21 -10.40 8.01
N GLU A 40 -6.31 -10.20 8.96
CA GLU A 40 -4.87 -10.27 8.76
C GLU A 40 -4.30 -11.53 9.42
N PRO A 41 -3.72 -12.46 8.64
CA PRO A 41 -2.92 -13.54 9.21
C PRO A 41 -1.68 -12.98 9.92
N PRO A 42 -1.03 -13.75 10.82
CA PRO A 42 0.06 -13.24 11.66
C PRO A 42 1.26 -12.73 10.83
N ASN A 43 1.44 -13.27 9.63
CA ASN A 43 2.51 -12.90 8.69
C ASN A 43 2.06 -11.90 7.62
N ALA A 44 0.88 -11.27 7.74
CA ALA A 44 0.34 -10.38 6.72
C ALA A 44 1.28 -9.20 6.36
N ALA A 45 1.99 -8.65 7.34
CA ALA A 45 2.93 -7.55 7.15
C ALA A 45 4.24 -7.99 6.45
N THR A 46 4.68 -9.21 6.71
CA THR A 46 5.94 -9.79 6.22
C THR A 46 5.77 -10.56 4.91
N ARG A 47 4.53 -10.86 4.51
CA ARG A 47 4.28 -11.64 3.30
C ARG A 47 4.70 -10.87 2.06
N PRO A 48 5.65 -11.38 1.27
CA PRO A 48 6.02 -10.74 0.02
C PRO A 48 4.81 -10.79 -0.91
N LYS A 49 4.21 -9.63 -1.20
CA LYS A 49 2.99 -9.50 -2.03
C LYS A 49 3.15 -10.15 -3.42
N LEU A 50 4.38 -10.21 -3.92
CA LEU A 50 4.79 -10.86 -5.16
C LEU A 50 6.21 -11.40 -4.97
N PRO A 51 6.57 -12.54 -5.60
CA PRO A 51 7.96 -12.99 -5.70
C PRO A 51 8.84 -11.88 -6.27
N LEU A 52 10.09 -11.78 -5.82
CA LEU A 52 11.04 -10.75 -6.23
C LEU A 52 11.11 -10.60 -7.76
N GLN A 53 11.23 -11.72 -8.48
CA GLN A 53 11.29 -11.73 -9.94
C GLN A 53 10.05 -11.10 -10.59
N LYS A 54 8.85 -11.36 -10.08
CA LYS A 54 7.62 -10.73 -10.62
C LYS A 54 7.58 -9.24 -10.34
N ARG A 55 8.06 -8.80 -9.17
CA ARG A 55 8.16 -7.36 -8.85
C ARG A 55 9.12 -6.65 -9.79
N LEU A 56 10.28 -7.25 -10.04
CA LEU A 56 11.27 -6.71 -10.99
C LEU A 56 10.70 -6.67 -12.41
N ALA A 57 10.04 -7.75 -12.86
CA ALA A 57 9.42 -7.78 -14.19
C ALA A 57 8.36 -6.67 -14.39
N LEU A 58 7.52 -6.42 -13.37
CA LEU A 58 6.54 -5.32 -13.41
C LEU A 58 7.22 -3.95 -13.41
N PHE A 59 8.28 -3.78 -12.62
CA PHE A 59 9.08 -2.56 -12.61
C PHE A 59 9.69 -2.30 -13.98
N ASP A 60 10.36 -3.29 -14.57
CA ASP A 60 10.98 -3.17 -15.89
C ASP A 60 9.95 -2.87 -16.98
N GLN A 61 8.75 -3.48 -16.90
CA GLN A 61 7.66 -3.19 -17.83
C GLN A 61 7.18 -1.74 -17.73
N MET A 62 7.07 -1.20 -16.51
CA MET A 62 6.76 0.21 -16.26
C MET A 62 7.87 1.12 -16.80
N THR A 63 9.14 0.82 -16.50
CA THR A 63 10.29 1.62 -16.96
C THR A 63 10.37 1.66 -18.49
N LYS A 64 10.22 0.52 -19.16
CA LYS A 64 10.14 0.45 -20.63
C LYS A 64 8.99 1.26 -21.21
N ARG A 65 7.89 1.41 -20.48
CA ARG A 65 6.78 2.27 -20.90
C ARG A 65 7.15 3.74 -20.78
N ILE A 66 7.85 4.12 -19.71
CA ILE A 66 8.33 5.50 -19.48
C ILE A 66 9.36 5.89 -20.54
N ASP A 67 10.30 5.01 -20.88
CA ASP A 67 11.34 5.29 -21.89
C ASP A 67 10.75 5.55 -23.29
N LYS A 68 9.57 4.99 -23.57
CA LYS A 68 8.85 5.21 -24.84
C LYS A 68 8.03 6.50 -24.86
N LEU A 69 7.85 7.17 -23.71
CA LEU A 69 7.15 8.43 -23.69
C LEU A 69 8.04 9.52 -24.30
N PRO A 70 7.47 10.43 -25.11
CA PRO A 70 8.23 11.58 -25.56
C PRO A 70 8.69 12.40 -24.35
N PRO A 71 9.85 13.09 -24.45
CA PRO A 71 10.29 13.98 -23.39
C PRO A 71 9.18 15.00 -23.10
N VAL A 72 8.76 15.06 -21.84
CA VAL A 72 7.77 16.05 -21.40
C VAL A 72 8.39 17.42 -21.61
N LYS A 73 7.75 18.26 -22.43
CA LYS A 73 8.18 19.66 -22.55
C LYS A 73 8.14 20.29 -21.15
N PRO A 74 9.19 20.99 -20.72
CA PRO A 74 9.16 21.70 -19.45
C PRO A 74 7.95 22.64 -19.46
N LEU A 75 7.11 22.53 -18.44
CA LEU A 75 6.03 23.48 -18.23
C LEU A 75 6.66 24.86 -18.05
N ALA A 76 6.07 25.88 -18.68
CA ALA A 76 6.45 27.25 -18.42
C ALA A 76 6.35 27.53 -16.91
N PRO A 77 7.24 28.38 -16.36
CA PRO A 77 7.08 28.87 -15.00
C PRO A 77 5.66 29.44 -14.84
N ASP A 78 4.91 28.86 -13.91
CA ASP A 78 3.54 29.30 -13.65
C ASP A 78 3.60 30.42 -12.62
N GLU A 79 3.46 31.65 -13.08
CA GLU A 79 3.42 32.85 -12.23
C GLU A 79 2.16 32.90 -11.33
N GLY A 80 1.19 32.00 -11.54
CA GLY A 80 -0.12 32.01 -10.88
C GLY A 80 -0.29 31.07 -9.69
N ARG A 81 0.73 30.28 -9.31
CA ARG A 81 0.57 29.30 -8.20
C ARG A 81 0.45 29.92 -6.81
N GLY A 82 0.88 31.17 -6.63
CA GLY A 82 0.77 31.89 -5.35
C GLY A 82 1.68 31.35 -4.24
N TRP A 83 2.56 30.39 -4.53
CA TRP A 83 3.58 29.87 -3.63
C TRP A 83 4.83 29.49 -4.40
N THR A 84 5.99 29.77 -3.81
CA THR A 84 7.27 29.29 -4.32
C THR A 84 7.60 27.91 -3.75
N ARG A 85 8.59 27.24 -4.35
CA ARG A 85 9.09 25.94 -3.85
C ARG A 85 9.64 26.08 -2.42
N GLU A 86 10.30 27.20 -2.16
CA GLU A 86 10.87 27.60 -0.88
C GLU A 86 9.76 27.80 0.15
N ASP A 87 8.65 28.44 -0.23
CA ASP A 87 7.47 28.59 0.64
C ASP A 87 6.89 27.24 1.05
N LEU A 88 6.80 26.28 0.12
CA LEU A 88 6.34 24.93 0.45
C LEU A 88 7.27 24.20 1.42
N TYR A 89 8.58 24.34 1.26
CA TYR A 89 9.53 23.74 2.19
C TYR A 89 9.51 24.42 3.55
N ALA A 90 9.39 25.75 3.58
CA ALA A 90 9.24 26.51 4.82
C ALA A 90 7.94 26.15 5.54
N ASP A 91 6.83 26.03 4.83
CA ASP A 91 5.54 25.65 5.40
C ASP A 91 5.53 24.18 5.85
N ARG A 92 6.16 23.28 5.09
CA ARG A 92 6.37 21.88 5.53
C ARG A 92 7.22 21.82 6.81
N LEU A 93 8.27 22.63 6.89
CA LEU A 93 9.13 22.71 8.08
C LEU A 93 8.38 23.31 9.27
N LYS A 94 7.49 24.28 9.05
CA LYS A 94 6.60 24.82 10.09
C LYS A 94 5.55 23.79 10.54
N ARG A 95 4.93 23.06 9.61
CA ARG A 95 3.89 22.05 9.88
C ARG A 95 4.43 20.79 10.54
N TYR A 96 5.66 20.38 10.22
CA TYR A 96 6.23 19.10 10.65
C TYR A 96 7.57 19.26 11.37
N GLY A 97 7.85 20.45 11.92
CA GLY A 97 9.12 20.87 12.48
C GLY A 97 9.65 19.99 13.61
N ARG A 98 10.26 18.87 13.26
CA ARG A 98 11.47 18.38 13.92
C ARG A 98 12.59 18.41 12.88
N SER A 99 13.49 19.36 13.08
CA SER A 99 14.82 19.33 12.48
C SER A 99 15.44 17.96 12.80
N ARG A 100 15.69 17.13 11.78
CA ARG A 100 16.62 16.01 11.93
C ARG A 100 18.00 16.64 12.06
N ARG A 101 18.47 16.82 13.29
CA ARG A 101 19.89 17.08 13.55
C ARG A 101 20.66 15.82 13.14
N HIS A 102 21.64 16.02 12.28
CA HIS A 102 22.71 15.06 12.02
C HIS A 102 23.58 14.90 13.26
#